data_AF-A0A6C0B985-F1
#
_entry.id   AF-A0A6C0B985-F1
#
_cell.length_a   1.000
_cell.length_b   1.000
_cell.length_c   1.000
_cell.angle_alpha   90.00
_cell.angle_beta   90.00
_cell.angle_gamma   90.00
#
_symmetry.space_group_name_H-M   'P 1'
#
loop_
_entity.id
_entity.type
_entity.pdbx_description
1 polymer ?
#
loop_
_entity_poly.entity_id
_entity_poly.type
_entity_poly.pdbx_seq_one_letter_code
_entity_poly.pdbx_strand_id
1 'polypeptide(L)'
;MLHILSKKKLPLIINHHFLSLFIVFILATVLTYKTFPPIQIWVSLILLYYYSYIIHIFFHYLPENINMHVIFHHLNDENNSIFIKFFNLYIECLSNILIFVMFYFVQKIYYINFVPAIIIFYYGFIYTTIHIINYSLFHCSKAHVLHHEYAGDIKKSCNYGLDIMDQIFLTTCDNTIEDQNHILLNILFAFFASYYVFKPSIF
;
A
#
# COMPACT_ATOMS: atom_id res chain seq x y z
N MET A 1 0.66 -20.02 3.89
CA MET A 1 1.26 -19.86 2.55
C MET A 1 0.84 -20.97 1.57
N LEU A 2 0.91 -22.26 1.92
CA LEU A 2 0.52 -23.35 1.01
C LEU A 2 -0.96 -23.31 0.55
N HIS A 3 -1.83 -22.65 1.30
CA HIS A 3 -3.26 -22.52 0.98
C HIS A 3 -3.54 -21.67 -0.27
N ILE A 4 -2.67 -20.70 -0.58
CA ILE A 4 -2.74 -19.89 -1.80
C ILE A 4 -2.50 -20.74 -3.05
N LEU A 5 -1.61 -21.72 -2.95
CA LEU A 5 -1.27 -22.64 -4.05
C LEU A 5 -2.35 -23.68 -4.33
N SER A 6 -3.52 -23.59 -3.67
CA SER A 6 -4.64 -24.47 -3.95
C SER A 6 -5.15 -24.26 -5.37
N LYS A 7 -5.61 -25.35 -6.02
CA LYS A 7 -6.17 -25.33 -7.38
C LYS A 7 -7.33 -24.33 -7.56
N LYS A 8 -8.01 -23.96 -6.47
CA LYS A 8 -9.12 -23.00 -6.48
C LYS A 8 -8.65 -21.55 -6.35
N LYS A 9 -7.70 -21.26 -5.44
CA LYS A 9 -7.27 -19.88 -5.17
C LYS A 9 -6.21 -19.36 -6.15
N LEU A 10 -5.27 -20.20 -6.57
CA LEU A 10 -4.14 -19.75 -7.40
C LEU A 10 -4.58 -19.11 -8.74
N PRO A 11 -5.51 -19.69 -9.51
CA PRO A 11 -5.96 -19.07 -10.76
C PRO A 11 -6.64 -17.72 -10.54
N LEU A 12 -7.40 -17.56 -9.44
CA LEU A 12 -8.07 -16.32 -9.10
C LEU A 12 -7.07 -15.23 -8.72
N ILE A 13 -6.08 -15.55 -7.88
CA ILE A 13 -5.00 -14.62 -7.51
C ILE A 13 -4.22 -14.17 -8.73
N ILE A 14 -3.89 -15.11 -9.64
CA ILE A 14 -3.23 -14.75 -10.90
C ILE A 14 -4.14 -13.82 -11.72
N ASN A 15 -5.40 -14.17 -11.91
CA ASN A 15 -6.32 -13.37 -12.72
C ASN A 15 -6.50 -11.94 -12.18
N HIS A 16 -6.59 -11.78 -10.85
CA HIS A 16 -6.93 -10.51 -10.21
C HIS A 16 -5.71 -9.64 -9.87
N HIS A 17 -4.52 -10.24 -9.68
CA HIS A 17 -3.33 -9.50 -9.24
C HIS A 17 -2.19 -9.49 -10.26
N PHE A 18 -2.16 -10.42 -11.23
CA PHE A 18 -1.00 -10.56 -12.10
C PHE A 18 -0.70 -9.28 -12.86
N LEU A 19 -1.70 -8.63 -13.46
CA LEU A 19 -1.48 -7.46 -14.30
C LEU A 19 -0.92 -6.28 -13.51
N SER A 20 -1.52 -5.94 -12.37
CA SER A 20 -1.07 -4.85 -11.51
C SER A 20 0.33 -5.12 -10.95
N LEU A 21 0.58 -6.31 -10.40
CA LEU A 21 1.89 -6.70 -9.88
C LEU A 21 2.95 -6.72 -10.98
N PHE A 22 2.64 -7.30 -12.14
CA PHE A 22 3.56 -7.34 -13.27
C PHE A 22 3.97 -5.92 -13.70
N ILE A 23 3.01 -5.01 -13.86
CA ILE A 23 3.30 -3.62 -14.27
C ILE A 23 4.12 -2.90 -13.20
N VAL A 24 3.80 -3.06 -11.90
CA VAL A 24 4.60 -2.46 -10.81
C VAL A 24 6.06 -2.90 -10.90
N PHE A 25 6.30 -4.21 -11.05
CA PHE A 25 7.65 -4.78 -11.07
C PHE A 25 8.43 -4.38 -12.33
N ILE A 26 7.79 -4.40 -13.50
CA ILE A 26 8.44 -4.00 -14.75
C ILE A 26 8.78 -2.51 -14.76
N LEU A 27 7.84 -1.64 -14.38
CA LEU A 27 8.08 -0.19 -14.36
C LEU A 27 9.12 0.20 -13.31
N ALA A 28 9.12 -0.44 -12.14
CA ALA A 28 10.19 -0.27 -11.16
C ALA A 28 11.56 -0.66 -11.74
N THR A 29 11.66 -1.80 -12.42
CA THR A 29 12.91 -2.21 -13.08
C THR A 29 13.33 -1.17 -14.12
N VAL A 30 12.42 -0.70 -14.96
CA VAL A 30 12.70 0.32 -16.00
C VAL A 30 13.21 1.63 -15.37
N LEU A 31 12.68 2.06 -14.22
CA LEU A 31 13.18 3.26 -13.52
C LEU A 31 14.65 3.14 -13.10
N THR A 32 15.18 1.93 -12.91
CA THR A 32 16.45 1.71 -12.20
C THR A 32 17.46 0.80 -12.90
N TYR A 33 17.13 0.20 -14.04
CA TYR A 33 17.91 -0.90 -14.63
C TYR A 33 19.38 -0.56 -14.94
N LYS A 34 19.70 0.72 -15.23
CA LYS A 34 21.10 1.15 -15.46
C LYS A 34 21.93 1.24 -14.17
N THR A 35 21.30 1.32 -13.01
CA THR A 35 21.96 1.55 -11.71
C THR A 35 21.90 0.32 -10.79
N PHE A 36 20.80 -0.43 -10.84
CA PHE A 36 20.55 -1.54 -9.94
C PHE A 36 20.12 -2.79 -10.70
N PRO A 37 20.55 -3.99 -10.28
CA PRO A 37 20.11 -5.24 -10.88
C PRO A 37 18.61 -5.47 -10.61
N PRO A 38 17.83 -6.02 -11.59
CA PRO A 38 16.39 -6.22 -11.44
C PRO A 38 15.99 -7.02 -10.20
N ILE A 39 16.78 -8.03 -9.82
CA ILE A 39 16.49 -8.85 -8.63
C ILE A 39 16.50 -8.03 -7.34
N GLN A 40 17.41 -7.05 -7.21
CA GLN A 40 17.44 -6.16 -6.04
C GLN A 40 16.16 -5.31 -5.98
N ILE A 41 15.67 -4.86 -7.13
CA ILE A 41 14.45 -4.05 -7.24
C ILE A 41 13.22 -4.87 -6.88
N TRP A 42 13.15 -6.12 -7.32
CA TRP A 42 12.04 -7.01 -7.00
C TRP A 42 12.00 -7.36 -5.52
N VAL A 43 13.15 -7.69 -4.92
CA VAL A 43 13.24 -7.92 -3.47
C VAL A 43 12.91 -6.64 -2.71
N SER A 44 13.36 -5.48 -3.18
CA SER A 44 13.03 -4.17 -2.61
C SER A 44 11.53 -3.92 -2.58
N LEU A 45 10.82 -4.21 -3.67
CA LEU A 45 9.36 -4.10 -3.71
C LEU A 45 8.72 -5.06 -2.71
N ILE A 46 9.08 -6.35 -2.72
CA ILE A 46 8.53 -7.34 -1.78
C ILE A 46 8.72 -6.89 -0.32
N LEU A 47 9.90 -6.35 0.02
CA LEU A 47 10.18 -5.79 1.34
C LEU A 47 9.26 -4.61 1.68
N LEU A 48 9.01 -3.71 0.72
CA LEU A 48 8.11 -2.58 0.94
C LEU A 48 6.65 -2.99 1.09
N TYR A 49 6.17 -3.98 0.32
CA TYR A 49 4.84 -4.58 0.49
C TYR A 49 4.67 -5.20 1.88
N TYR A 50 5.68 -5.96 2.32
CA TYR A 50 5.66 -6.57 3.64
C TYR A 50 5.72 -5.50 4.75
N TYR A 51 6.58 -4.49 4.57
CA TYR A 51 6.74 -3.39 5.50
C TYR A 51 5.43 -2.60 5.69
N SER A 52 4.77 -2.18 4.61
CA SER A 52 3.53 -1.42 4.70
C SER A 52 2.42 -2.23 5.37
N TYR A 53 2.32 -3.53 5.07
CA TYR A 53 1.38 -4.44 5.75
C TYR A 53 1.62 -4.51 7.26
N ILE A 54 2.87 -4.74 7.70
CA ILE A 54 3.21 -4.85 9.12
C ILE A 54 2.99 -3.52 9.85
N ILE A 55 3.39 -2.40 9.24
CA ILE A 55 3.20 -1.09 9.84
C ILE A 55 1.73 -0.72 9.94
N HIS A 56 0.91 -1.04 8.93
CA HIS A 56 -0.52 -0.80 9.01
C HIS A 56 -1.16 -1.60 10.15
N ILE A 57 -0.82 -2.89 10.28
CA ILE A 57 -1.23 -3.70 11.44
C ILE A 57 -0.79 -3.07 12.75
N PHE A 58 0.48 -2.67 12.84
CA PHE A 58 1.01 -2.03 14.04
C PHE A 58 0.22 -0.77 14.41
N PHE A 59 -0.14 0.06 13.42
CA PHE A 59 -1.01 1.21 13.63
C PHE A 59 -2.36 0.79 14.20
N HIS A 60 -2.99 -0.28 13.74
CA HIS A 60 -4.25 -0.77 14.36
C HIS A 60 -4.10 -1.23 15.82
N TYR A 61 -2.91 -1.67 16.23
CA TYR A 61 -2.64 -2.06 17.61
C TYR A 61 -2.20 -0.88 18.51
N LEU A 62 -2.02 0.32 17.97
CA LEU A 62 -1.75 1.49 18.80
C LEU A 62 -3.00 1.90 19.60
N PRO A 63 -2.84 2.26 20.89
CA PRO A 63 -3.93 2.79 21.71
C PRO A 63 -4.68 3.93 21.02
N GLU A 64 -6.02 3.88 21.03
CA GLU A 64 -6.89 4.81 20.30
C GLU A 64 -6.53 6.28 20.56
N ASN A 65 -6.21 6.64 21.80
CA ASN A 65 -5.87 7.99 22.23
C ASN A 65 -4.64 8.61 21.56
N ILE A 66 -3.77 7.82 20.94
CA ILE A 66 -2.60 8.29 20.19
C ILE A 66 -2.62 7.86 18.72
N ASN A 67 -3.64 7.10 18.33
CA ASN A 67 -3.75 6.48 17.02
C ASN A 67 -4.48 7.41 16.06
N MET A 68 -3.75 8.41 15.53
CA MET A 68 -4.31 9.36 14.56
C MET A 68 -4.91 8.66 13.32
N HIS A 69 -4.38 7.50 12.95
CA HIS A 69 -4.95 6.68 11.89
C HIS A 69 -6.35 6.20 12.28
N VAL A 70 -6.56 5.57 13.43
CA VAL A 70 -7.92 5.18 13.89
C VAL A 70 -8.82 6.37 14.16
N ILE A 71 -8.33 7.42 14.81
CA ILE A 71 -9.15 8.60 15.15
C ILE A 71 -9.68 9.32 13.91
N PHE A 72 -8.82 9.58 12.91
CA PHE A 72 -9.22 10.45 11.80
C PHE A 72 -9.63 9.70 10.54
N HIS A 73 -9.12 8.48 10.34
CA HIS A 73 -9.41 7.67 9.15
C HIS A 73 -10.53 6.65 9.40
N HIS A 74 -10.70 6.16 10.63
CA HIS A 74 -11.73 5.15 10.97
C HIS A 74 -12.96 5.72 11.71
N LEU A 75 -12.79 6.73 12.58
CA LEU A 75 -13.93 7.39 13.27
C LEU A 75 -14.49 8.57 12.44
N ASN A 76 -15.01 8.28 11.25
CA ASN A 76 -15.71 9.28 10.45
C ASN A 76 -17.22 9.28 10.80
N ASP A 77 -17.65 10.22 11.64
CA ASP A 77 -19.07 10.48 11.85
C ASP A 77 -19.71 11.07 10.56
N GLU A 78 -20.85 10.52 10.15
CA GLU A 78 -21.60 10.95 8.95
C GLU A 78 -22.02 12.43 8.98
N ASN A 79 -22.08 13.03 10.18
CA ASN A 79 -22.42 14.44 10.43
C ASN A 79 -21.22 15.41 10.35
N ASN A 80 -20.05 14.94 9.93
CA ASN A 80 -18.87 15.80 9.84
C ASN A 80 -18.98 16.85 8.71
N SER A 81 -18.68 18.11 9.07
CA SER A 81 -18.60 19.22 8.12
C SER A 81 -17.60 18.92 6.99
N ILE A 82 -17.79 19.54 5.82
CA ILE A 82 -16.89 19.40 4.66
C ILE A 82 -15.43 19.65 5.06
N PHE A 83 -15.19 20.63 5.93
CA PHE A 83 -13.86 20.94 6.45
C PHE A 83 -13.21 19.75 7.18
N ILE A 84 -13.97 19.06 8.04
CA ILE A 84 -13.48 17.88 8.78
C ILE A 84 -13.14 16.75 7.81
N LYS A 85 -13.96 16.52 6.77
CA LYS A 85 -13.69 15.49 5.75
C LYS A 85 -12.38 15.76 5.00
N PHE A 86 -12.14 17.01 4.59
CA PHE A 86 -10.88 17.40 3.95
C PHE A 86 -9.69 17.26 4.89
N PHE A 87 -9.86 17.66 6.16
CA PHE A 87 -8.80 17.54 7.16
C PHE A 87 -8.43 16.07 7.43
N ASN A 88 -9.42 15.18 7.56
CA ASN A 88 -9.19 13.76 7.73
C ASN A 88 -8.45 13.15 6.54
N LEU A 89 -8.85 13.48 5.30
CA LEU A 89 -8.15 13.04 4.10
C LEU A 89 -6.69 13.55 4.04
N TYR A 90 -6.46 14.78 4.48
CA TYR A 90 -5.12 15.34 4.57
C TYR A 90 -4.25 14.59 5.60
N ILE A 91 -4.78 14.31 6.79
CA ILE A 91 -4.09 13.56 7.84
C ILE A 91 -3.79 12.13 7.37
N GLU A 92 -4.73 11.49 6.68
CA GLU A 92 -4.52 10.17 6.09
C GLU A 92 -3.39 10.20 5.04
N CYS A 93 -3.43 11.17 4.13
CA CYS A 93 -2.40 11.34 3.10
C CYS A 93 -1.02 11.53 3.74
N LEU A 94 -0.93 12.42 4.73
CA LEU A 94 0.31 12.68 5.44
C LEU A 94 0.81 11.43 6.17
N SER A 95 -0.07 10.69 6.83
CA SER A 95 0.28 9.46 7.55
C SER A 95 0.83 8.40 6.59
N ASN A 96 0.17 8.20 5.45
CA ASN A 96 0.62 7.26 4.41
C ASN A 96 1.99 7.65 3.82
N ILE A 97 2.24 8.94 3.60
CA ILE A 97 3.56 9.44 3.16
C ILE A 97 4.61 9.20 4.25
N LEU A 98 4.29 9.52 5.51
CA LEU A 98 5.23 9.44 6.63
C LEU A 98 5.72 8.00 6.87
N ILE A 99 4.90 6.98 6.61
CA ILE A 99 5.31 5.57 6.67
C ILE A 99 6.55 5.32 5.80
N PHE A 100 6.56 5.79 4.54
CA PHE A 100 7.70 5.55 3.64
C PHE A 100 8.88 6.51 3.89
N VAL A 101 8.59 7.72 4.37
CA VAL A 101 9.64 8.64 4.84
C VAL A 101 10.38 8.04 6.04
N MET A 102 9.66 7.44 6.99
CA MET A 102 10.26 6.73 8.12
C MET A 102 11.11 5.56 7.65
N PHE A 103 10.61 4.74 6.72
CA PHE A 103 11.40 3.65 6.12
C PHE A 103 12.73 4.16 5.55
N TYR A 104 12.71 5.24 4.77
CA TYR A 104 13.90 5.87 4.21
C TYR A 104 14.89 6.30 5.30
N PHE A 105 14.43 6.99 6.35
CA PHE A 105 15.30 7.47 7.42
C PHE A 105 15.87 6.34 8.26
N VAL A 106 15.07 5.32 8.60
CA VAL A 106 15.56 4.11 9.28
C VAL A 106 16.67 3.47 8.46
N GLN A 107 16.48 3.33 7.16
CA GLN A 107 17.50 2.80 6.26
C GLN A 107 18.81 3.60 6.33
N LYS A 108 18.72 4.93 6.38
CA LYS A 108 19.89 5.82 6.46
C LYS A 108 20.59 5.77 7.81
N ILE A 109 19.85 5.75 8.91
CA ILE A 109 20.40 5.70 10.28
C ILE A 109 21.20 4.42 10.49
N TYR A 110 20.69 3.27 10.02
CA TYR A 110 21.37 1.98 10.14
C TYR A 110 22.36 1.69 9.00
N TYR A 111 22.55 2.62 8.05
CA TYR A 111 23.43 2.47 6.89
C TYR A 111 23.09 1.27 5.97
N ILE A 112 21.85 0.77 5.99
CA ILE A 112 21.40 -0.40 5.20
C ILE A 112 20.91 0.06 3.83
N ASN A 113 21.75 0.56 2.93
CA ASN A 113 21.29 1.17 1.65
C ASN A 113 20.79 0.15 0.58
N PHE A 114 20.02 -0.87 0.96
CA PHE A 114 19.56 -1.93 0.07
C PHE A 114 18.40 -1.49 -0.84
N VAL A 115 17.38 -0.80 -0.31
CA VAL A 115 16.22 -0.34 -1.08
C VAL A 115 16.54 1.03 -1.69
N PRO A 116 16.57 1.19 -3.02
CA PRO A 116 16.87 2.49 -3.64
C PRO A 116 15.80 3.54 -3.30
N ALA A 117 16.22 4.79 -3.06
CA ALA A 117 15.31 5.87 -2.68
C ALA A 117 14.19 6.12 -3.70
N ILE A 118 14.50 5.98 -5.00
CA ILE A 118 13.52 6.07 -6.08
C ILE A 118 12.45 4.97 -5.99
N ILE A 119 12.80 3.77 -5.52
CA ILE A 119 11.84 2.67 -5.34
C ILE A 119 10.97 2.88 -4.10
N ILE A 120 11.55 3.40 -3.00
CA ILE A 120 10.79 3.83 -1.81
C ILE A 120 9.76 4.89 -2.23
N PHE A 121 10.18 5.91 -2.97
CA PHE A 121 9.29 6.96 -3.47
C PHE A 121 8.23 6.41 -4.41
N TYR A 122 8.62 5.61 -5.41
CA TYR A 122 7.70 5.01 -6.38
C TYR A 122 6.60 4.20 -5.70
N TYR A 123 6.97 3.26 -4.83
CA TYR A 123 6.00 2.44 -4.12
C TYR A 123 5.18 3.25 -3.10
N GLY A 124 5.81 4.16 -2.36
CA GLY A 124 5.11 5.01 -1.40
C GLY A 124 4.08 5.92 -2.07
N PHE A 125 4.37 6.40 -3.28
CA PHE A 125 3.42 7.17 -4.09
C PHE A 125 2.24 6.30 -4.57
N ILE A 126 2.51 5.07 -5.03
CA ILE A 126 1.45 4.10 -5.36
C ILE A 126 0.54 3.88 -4.16
N TYR A 127 1.11 3.50 -3.02
CA TYR A 127 0.37 3.21 -1.80
C TYR A 127 -0.48 4.40 -1.36
N THR A 128 0.13 5.58 -1.26
CA THR A 128 -0.58 6.80 -0.84
C THR A 128 -1.73 7.14 -1.79
N THR A 129 -1.50 7.09 -3.10
CA THR A 129 -2.55 7.44 -4.06
C THR A 129 -3.67 6.41 -4.11
N ILE A 130 -3.40 5.11 -3.88
CA ILE A 130 -4.44 4.10 -3.75
C ILE A 130 -5.35 4.43 -2.56
N HIS A 131 -4.75 4.68 -1.39
CA HIS A 131 -5.49 5.02 -0.17
C HIS A 131 -6.31 6.32 -0.34
N ILE A 132 -5.74 7.36 -0.93
CA ILE A 132 -6.45 8.62 -1.07
C ILE A 132 -7.48 8.60 -2.21
N ILE A 133 -7.09 8.14 -3.38
CA ILE A 133 -7.94 8.26 -4.58
C ILE A 133 -8.92 7.10 -4.64
N ASN A 134 -8.42 5.86 -4.72
CA ASN A 134 -9.26 4.70 -4.98
C ASN A 134 -10.12 4.36 -3.77
N TYR A 135 -9.57 4.52 -2.58
CA TYR A 135 -10.16 4.06 -1.33
C TYR A 135 -10.97 5.17 -0.67
N SER A 136 -10.37 6.29 -0.27
CA SER A 136 -11.07 7.35 0.48
C SER A 136 -11.97 8.24 -0.39
N LEU A 137 -11.61 8.51 -1.65
CA LEU A 137 -12.46 9.32 -2.53
C LEU A 137 -13.49 8.48 -3.30
N PHE A 138 -13.07 7.38 -3.92
CA PHE A 138 -13.93 6.59 -4.82
C PHE A 138 -14.48 5.29 -4.23
N HIS A 139 -14.02 4.84 -3.06
CA HIS A 139 -14.48 3.62 -2.40
C HIS A 139 -14.52 2.39 -3.33
N CYS A 140 -13.52 2.28 -4.23
CA CYS A 140 -13.48 1.24 -5.27
C CYS A 140 -13.25 -0.17 -4.71
N SER A 141 -12.73 -0.28 -3.49
CA SER A 141 -12.39 -1.55 -2.84
C SER A 141 -13.42 -1.91 -1.77
N LYS A 142 -14.19 -2.97 -2.02
CA LYS A 142 -15.09 -3.54 -1.00
C LYS A 142 -14.30 -4.06 0.21
N ALA A 143 -13.13 -4.64 -0.04
CA ALA A 143 -12.26 -5.16 1.01
C ALA A 143 -11.83 -4.03 1.96
N HIS A 144 -11.45 -2.88 1.41
CA HIS A 144 -11.08 -1.72 2.20
C HIS A 144 -12.27 -1.05 2.90
N VAL A 145 -13.46 -1.01 2.28
CA VAL A 145 -14.67 -0.52 2.97
C VAL A 145 -15.00 -1.41 4.18
N LEU A 146 -14.95 -2.74 4.04
CA LEU A 146 -15.14 -3.67 5.14
C LEU A 146 -14.07 -3.52 6.23
N HIS A 147 -12.82 -3.25 5.84
CA HIS A 147 -11.76 -2.94 6.78
C HIS A 147 -12.15 -1.76 7.67
N HIS A 148 -12.62 -0.66 7.07
CA HIS A 148 -13.08 0.52 7.80
C HIS A 148 -14.26 0.25 8.73
N GLU A 149 -15.25 -0.53 8.27
CA GLU A 149 -16.41 -0.89 9.08
C GLU A 149 -16.03 -1.68 10.34
N TYR A 150 -14.98 -2.51 10.26
CA TYR A 150 -14.53 -3.35 11.37
C TYR A 150 -13.33 -2.79 12.14
N ALA A 151 -12.68 -1.75 11.64
CA ALA A 151 -11.44 -1.20 12.21
C ALA A 151 -11.59 -0.66 13.65
N GLY A 152 -12.80 -0.24 14.04
CA GLY A 152 -13.11 0.21 15.40
C GLY A 152 -13.16 -0.92 16.45
N ASP A 153 -13.12 -2.20 16.02
CA ASP A 153 -13.02 -3.35 16.90
C ASP A 153 -11.75 -4.13 16.54
N ILE A 154 -10.69 -3.99 17.34
CA ILE A 154 -9.40 -4.67 17.14
C ILE A 154 -9.56 -6.19 17.01
N LYS A 155 -10.63 -6.79 17.56
CA LYS A 155 -10.89 -8.24 17.42
C LYS A 155 -11.47 -8.62 16.06
N LYS A 156 -11.93 -7.66 15.27
CA LYS A 156 -12.54 -7.83 13.96
C LYS A 156 -11.75 -7.18 12.83
N SER A 157 -10.66 -6.48 13.12
CA SER A 157 -9.84 -5.85 12.09
C SER A 157 -9.23 -6.90 11.16
N CYS A 158 -9.36 -6.65 9.87
CA CYS A 158 -9.01 -7.53 8.75
C CYS A 158 -8.70 -6.66 7.52
N ASN A 159 -8.20 -7.22 6.42
CA ASN A 159 -7.84 -6.52 5.19
C ASN A 159 -6.84 -5.35 5.43
N TYR A 160 -5.70 -5.65 6.07
CA TYR A 160 -4.69 -4.63 6.44
C TYR A 160 -3.74 -4.29 5.29
N GLY A 161 -3.65 -5.11 4.26
CA GLY A 161 -2.68 -4.96 3.20
C GLY A 161 -3.31 -4.68 1.86
N LEU A 162 -2.45 -4.73 0.86
CA LEU A 162 -2.90 -5.13 -0.47
C LEU A 162 -3.36 -6.58 -0.38
N ASP A 163 -4.48 -6.92 -1.04
CA ASP A 163 -5.15 -8.22 -0.89
C ASP A 163 -4.19 -9.43 -0.93
N ILE A 164 -3.16 -9.41 -1.79
CA ILE A 164 -2.15 -10.48 -1.81
C ILE A 164 -1.49 -10.76 -0.44
N MET A 165 -1.19 -9.74 0.35
CA MET A 165 -0.62 -9.90 1.70
C MET A 165 -1.66 -10.46 2.66
N ASP A 166 -2.90 -9.96 2.61
CA ASP A 166 -3.97 -10.50 3.46
C ASP A 166 -4.32 -11.95 3.12
N GLN A 167 -4.28 -12.33 1.83
CA GLN A 167 -4.39 -13.72 1.42
C GLN A 167 -3.22 -14.55 1.97
N ILE A 168 -1.99 -14.04 1.98
CA ILE A 168 -0.80 -14.77 2.49
C ILE A 168 -0.91 -15.02 3.99
N PHE A 169 -1.31 -14.00 4.74
CA PHE A 169 -1.36 -14.01 6.20
C PHE A 169 -2.73 -14.38 6.78
N LEU A 170 -3.73 -14.67 5.93
CA LEU A 170 -5.09 -15.05 6.32
C LEU A 170 -5.79 -13.98 7.17
N THR A 171 -5.57 -12.72 6.81
CA THR A 171 -6.17 -11.57 7.48
C THR A 171 -7.35 -10.99 6.70
N THR A 172 -7.91 -11.71 5.73
CA THR A 172 -9.07 -11.21 4.97
C THR A 172 -10.39 -11.32 5.72
N CYS A 173 -11.30 -10.36 5.53
CA CYS A 173 -12.59 -10.33 6.24
C CYS A 173 -13.54 -11.46 5.77
N ASP A 174 -13.60 -11.73 4.46
CA ASP A 174 -14.62 -12.60 3.85
C ASP A 174 -14.03 -13.66 2.88
N ASN A 175 -12.71 -13.87 2.91
CA ASN A 175 -11.97 -14.76 1.99
C ASN A 175 -12.13 -14.46 0.49
N THR A 176 -12.73 -13.33 0.11
CA THR A 176 -12.78 -12.89 -1.28
C THR A 176 -11.41 -12.43 -1.75
N ILE A 177 -11.16 -12.50 -3.06
CA ILE A 177 -9.92 -12.04 -3.68
C ILE A 177 -10.27 -10.80 -4.48
N GLU A 178 -9.66 -9.68 -4.14
CA GLU A 178 -9.94 -8.39 -4.75
C GLU A 178 -9.34 -8.28 -6.16
N ASP A 179 -10.07 -7.70 -7.12
CA ASP A 179 -9.49 -7.33 -8.41
C ASP A 179 -8.66 -6.04 -8.27
N GLN A 180 -7.34 -6.15 -8.43
CA GLN A 180 -6.41 -5.04 -8.30
C GLN A 180 -6.18 -4.26 -9.61
N ASN A 181 -6.96 -4.49 -10.66
CA ASN A 181 -6.82 -3.72 -11.90
C ASN A 181 -7.22 -2.25 -11.74
N HIS A 182 -8.00 -1.90 -10.72
CA HIS A 182 -8.40 -0.52 -10.46
C HIS A 182 -7.23 0.40 -10.04
N ILE A 183 -6.07 -0.16 -9.65
CA ILE A 183 -4.88 0.63 -9.23
C ILE A 183 -3.89 0.91 -10.38
N LEU A 184 -4.17 0.47 -11.60
CA LEU A 184 -3.25 0.60 -12.74
C LEU A 184 -2.89 2.06 -13.07
N LEU A 185 -3.84 2.98 -12.94
CA LEU A 185 -3.58 4.40 -13.16
C LEU A 185 -2.63 4.97 -12.11
N ASN A 186 -2.79 4.60 -10.84
CA ASN A 186 -1.91 5.00 -9.75
C ASN A 186 -0.46 4.58 -10.03
N ILE A 187 -0.28 3.34 -10.51
CA ILE A 187 1.02 2.78 -10.88
C ILE A 187 1.68 3.60 -12.00
N LEU A 188 0.93 3.92 -13.06
CA LEU A 188 1.42 4.74 -14.16
C LEU A 188 1.80 6.16 -13.71
N PHE A 189 0.96 6.82 -12.92
CA PHE A 189 1.26 8.15 -12.40
C PHE A 189 2.48 8.14 -11.48
N ALA A 190 2.60 7.13 -10.61
CA ALA A 190 3.77 6.98 -9.75
C ALA A 190 5.06 6.84 -10.56
N PHE A 191 5.03 6.11 -11.68
CA PHE A 191 6.18 5.97 -12.57
C PHE A 191 6.63 7.32 -13.13
N PHE A 192 5.71 8.10 -13.69
CA PHE A 192 6.03 9.43 -14.23
C PHE A 192 6.47 10.40 -13.13
N ALA A 193 5.84 10.39 -11.96
CA ALA A 193 6.25 11.21 -10.83
C ALA A 193 7.68 10.86 -10.38
N SER A 194 7.99 9.57 -10.28
CA SER A 194 9.32 9.09 -9.88
C SER A 194 10.38 9.47 -10.92
N TYR A 195 10.05 9.32 -12.21
CA TYR A 195 10.91 9.77 -13.29
C TYR A 195 11.18 11.27 -13.24
N TYR A 196 10.16 12.09 -13.03
CA TYR A 196 10.29 13.54 -12.97
C TYR A 196 11.15 14.01 -11.79
N VAL A 197 10.94 13.42 -10.61
CA VAL A 197 11.63 13.80 -9.37
C VAL A 197 13.10 13.36 -9.40
N PHE A 198 13.37 12.10 -9.79
CA PHE A 198 14.72 11.52 -9.70
C PHE A 198 15.54 11.65 -10.99
N LYS A 199 14.89 11.90 -12.12
CA LYS A 199 15.50 12.00 -13.46
C LYS A 199 16.50 10.86 -13.74
N PRO A 200 16.13 9.58 -13.53
CA PRO A 200 17.02 8.47 -13.84
C PRO A 200 17.33 8.44 -15.34
N SER A 201 18.55 8.01 -15.71
CA SER A 201 18.87 7.76 -17.11
C SER A 201 18.22 6.43 -17.54
N ILE A 202 17.07 6.53 -18.22
CA ILE A 202 16.35 5.39 -18.81
C ILE A 202 16.60 5.31 -20.32
N PHE A 203 16.90 6.45 -20.94
CA PHE A 203 17.30 6.59 -22.33
C PHE A 203 18.78 6.98 -22.36
#